data_AF-A0A1M3BAK4-F1
#
_entry.id   AF-A0A1M3BAK4-F1
#
_cell.length_a   1.000
_cell.length_b   1.000
_cell.length_c   1.000
_cell.angle_alpha   90.00
_cell.angle_beta   90.00
_cell.angle_gamma   90.00
#
_symmetry.space_group_name_H-M   'P 1'
#
loop_
_entity.id
_entity.type
_entity.pdbx_description
1 polymer ?
#
loop_
_entity_poly.entity_id
_entity_poly.type
_entity_poly.pdbx_seq_one_letter_code
_entity_poly.pdbx_strand_id
1 'polypeptide(L)'
;MKESYFEVVVVGAGMFGSAAAKYLSEDVKKVLLIGTDEPLIQNDYRTQTSFGAYYDQARITRRLGWDPIWSETDSRSLLRYRSIEEKSGITFFDEMGSLVVMAKSITNRTESILRQCQKKEIVVQRLNLQQMKDRWPCLKIPPLNGGVDGLYEDQLAGIINPRKLVQAQRMLFIKNNGAIVKGSVSKVEKDLSSGLWQINVWDDGKLNRFYAERVLIAAGSFINHNLVLPDGIQLALYPYTEPNLLFEIQDKDLINYENLPTMISVDPDDVGNENVSIYLVPPIKYPDGKWYIRLGPGMQPVVRQLKSLEDMRQWYIQQKITEEQKDFLLKMQQAFLPFLQPVSIKEACCIIEKTPSHYPYIGAINDDLTLQVVTGGNGHGARGSDEIGRLAARELLEKKWDLCIEKECFTPKVKNKDAHFEMYAAKPPFGLC
;
A
#
# COMPACT_ATOMS: atom_id res chain seq x y z
N MET A 1 -26.11 -25.05 -4.20
CA MET A 1 -25.47 -23.85 -4.78
C MET A 1 -26.37 -22.67 -4.50
N LYS A 2 -25.87 -21.61 -3.86
CA LYS A 2 -26.66 -20.40 -3.66
C LYS A 2 -26.35 -19.49 -4.83
N GLU A 3 -27.19 -19.52 -5.86
CA GLU A 3 -27.11 -18.58 -6.97
C GLU A 3 -27.66 -17.24 -6.48
N SER A 4 -26.91 -16.16 -6.67
CA SER A 4 -27.33 -14.83 -6.22
C SER A 4 -26.83 -13.77 -7.17
N TYR A 5 -27.76 -12.91 -7.58
CA TYR A 5 -27.53 -11.79 -8.48
C TYR A 5 -27.19 -10.52 -7.70
N PHE A 6 -26.25 -9.74 -8.23
CA PHE A 6 -25.80 -8.45 -7.74
C PHE A 6 -25.70 -7.44 -8.89
N GLU A 7 -25.81 -6.15 -8.59
CA GLU A 7 -25.53 -5.10 -9.58
C GLU A 7 -24.02 -4.95 -9.76
N VAL A 8 -23.27 -5.00 -8.65
CA VAL A 8 -21.81 -4.89 -8.65
C VAL A 8 -21.17 -5.96 -7.76
N VAL A 9 -20.12 -6.60 -8.27
CA VAL A 9 -19.22 -7.46 -7.48
C VAL A 9 -17.82 -6.86 -7.43
N VAL A 10 -17.26 -6.73 -6.24
CA VAL A 10 -15.85 -6.36 -6.03
C VAL A 10 -15.06 -7.61 -5.62
N VAL A 11 -14.06 -7.97 -6.42
CA VAL A 11 -13.17 -9.13 -6.16
C VAL A 11 -11.87 -8.65 -5.54
N GLY A 12 -11.73 -8.83 -4.23
CA GLY A 12 -10.56 -8.47 -3.43
C GLY A 12 -10.93 -7.57 -2.26
N ALA A 13 -11.06 -8.14 -1.06
CA ALA A 13 -11.39 -7.41 0.18
C ALA A 13 -10.18 -6.74 0.86
N GLY A 14 -9.20 -6.28 0.06
CA GLY A 14 -8.04 -5.52 0.54
C GLY A 14 -8.35 -4.03 0.74
N MET A 15 -7.32 -3.19 0.83
CA MET A 15 -7.47 -1.75 1.06
C MET A 15 -8.26 -1.06 -0.05
N PHE A 16 -7.90 -1.26 -1.32
CA PHE A 16 -8.59 -0.63 -2.46
C PHE A 16 -10.01 -1.17 -2.64
N GLY A 17 -10.18 -2.49 -2.64
CA GLY A 17 -11.50 -3.09 -2.86
C GLY A 17 -12.48 -2.84 -1.73
N SER A 18 -12.05 -2.81 -0.46
CA SER A 18 -12.93 -2.44 0.66
C SER A 18 -13.35 -0.97 0.61
N ALA A 19 -12.42 -0.07 0.26
CA ALA A 19 -12.76 1.33 0.05
C ALA A 19 -13.72 1.51 -1.14
N ALA A 20 -13.46 0.85 -2.28
CA ALA A 20 -14.34 0.89 -3.44
C ALA A 20 -15.74 0.34 -3.12
N ALA A 21 -15.84 -0.80 -2.44
CA ALA A 21 -17.11 -1.39 -2.03
C ALA A 21 -17.94 -0.43 -1.17
N LYS A 22 -17.32 0.23 -0.17
CA LYS A 22 -17.98 1.29 0.62
C LYS A 22 -18.60 2.35 -0.30
N TYR A 23 -17.82 2.96 -1.19
CA TYR A 23 -18.33 4.03 -2.04
C TYR A 23 -19.38 3.54 -3.06
N LEU A 24 -19.20 2.33 -3.62
CA LEU A 24 -20.21 1.72 -4.50
C LEU A 24 -21.55 1.54 -3.79
N SER A 25 -21.54 1.11 -2.52
CA SER A 25 -22.77 0.90 -1.73
C SER A 25 -23.53 2.19 -1.37
N GLU A 26 -22.93 3.37 -1.56
CA GLU A 26 -23.63 4.65 -1.40
C GLU A 26 -24.60 4.91 -2.57
N ASP A 27 -24.35 4.29 -3.73
CA ASP A 27 -25.07 4.56 -4.98
C ASP A 27 -25.79 3.33 -5.56
N VAL A 28 -25.33 2.13 -5.20
CA VAL A 28 -25.80 0.85 -5.75
C VAL A 28 -26.38 0.01 -4.62
N LYS A 29 -27.55 -0.59 -4.85
CA LYS A 29 -28.29 -1.31 -3.80
C LYS A 29 -27.74 -2.71 -3.55
N LYS A 30 -27.34 -3.44 -4.60
CA LYS A 30 -26.83 -4.81 -4.50
C LYS A 30 -25.35 -4.88 -4.85
N VAL A 31 -24.52 -4.61 -3.85
CA VAL A 31 -23.06 -4.74 -3.96
C VAL A 31 -22.57 -5.93 -3.14
N LEU A 32 -21.74 -6.77 -3.74
CA LEU A 32 -21.05 -7.87 -3.07
C LEU A 32 -19.54 -7.63 -3.06
N LEU A 33 -18.92 -7.73 -1.90
CA LEU A 33 -17.46 -7.76 -1.74
C LEU A 33 -17.01 -9.19 -1.44
N ILE A 34 -16.07 -9.70 -2.24
CA ILE A 34 -15.52 -11.05 -2.08
C ILE A 34 -14.04 -10.94 -1.74
N GLY A 35 -13.58 -11.66 -0.73
CA GLY A 35 -12.15 -11.80 -0.48
C GLY A 35 -11.87 -12.74 0.69
N THR A 36 -10.63 -13.22 0.74
CA THR A 36 -10.14 -14.02 1.86
C THR A 36 -9.83 -13.11 3.06
N ASP A 37 -10.09 -13.61 4.26
CA ASP A 37 -9.55 -12.99 5.47
C ASP A 37 -8.05 -13.28 5.58
N GLU A 38 -7.38 -12.48 6.40
CA GLU A 38 -6.00 -12.75 6.78
C GLU A 38 -5.88 -14.07 7.56
N PRO A 39 -4.93 -14.95 7.22
CA PRO A 39 -4.73 -16.17 8.00
C PRO A 39 -4.19 -15.86 9.39
N LEU A 40 -4.80 -16.45 10.41
CA LEU A 40 -4.46 -16.20 11.82
C LEU A 40 -3.38 -17.13 12.36
N ILE A 41 -3.20 -18.31 11.76
CA ILE A 41 -2.19 -19.30 12.17
C ILE A 41 -1.35 -19.74 10.97
N GLN A 42 -0.08 -20.10 11.23
CA GLN A 42 0.91 -20.39 10.19
C GLN A 42 0.54 -21.57 9.27
N ASN A 43 -0.28 -22.52 9.74
CA ASN A 43 -0.75 -23.61 8.87
C ASN A 43 -1.72 -23.12 7.78
N ASP A 44 -2.49 -22.07 8.04
CA ASP A 44 -3.43 -21.49 7.06
C ASP A 44 -2.68 -20.74 5.95
N TYR A 45 -1.47 -20.22 6.24
CA TYR A 45 -0.62 -19.61 5.21
C TYR A 45 -0.24 -20.62 4.12
N ARG A 46 -0.05 -21.90 4.46
CA ARG A 46 0.37 -22.91 3.47
C ARG A 46 -0.72 -23.24 2.46
N THR A 47 -1.98 -23.18 2.88
CA THR A 47 -3.14 -23.51 2.04
C THR A 47 -3.67 -22.28 1.28
N GLN A 48 -3.33 -21.06 1.71
CA GLN A 48 -3.76 -19.83 1.05
C GLN A 48 -3.07 -19.62 -0.31
N THR A 49 -3.86 -19.23 -1.30
CA THR A 49 -3.40 -18.97 -2.67
C THR A 49 -3.12 -17.49 -2.96
N SER A 50 -3.51 -16.58 -2.07
CA SER A 50 -3.34 -15.14 -2.23
C SER A 50 -3.17 -14.46 -0.87
N PHE A 51 -2.37 -13.39 -0.81
CA PHE A 51 -2.07 -12.66 0.42
C PHE A 51 -2.30 -11.16 0.24
N GLY A 52 -2.64 -10.47 1.32
CA GLY A 52 -2.78 -9.02 1.35
C GLY A 52 -1.48 -8.32 1.73
N ALA A 53 -1.07 -7.33 0.92
CA ALA A 53 0.03 -6.42 1.26
C ALA A 53 -0.26 -5.51 2.48
N TYR A 54 -1.47 -5.61 3.05
CA TYR A 54 -1.96 -4.81 4.16
C TYR A 54 -1.84 -5.53 5.52
N TYR A 55 -1.30 -6.75 5.56
CA TYR A 55 -1.13 -7.56 6.77
C TYR A 55 -0.03 -6.99 7.69
N ASP A 56 -0.25 -5.79 8.20
CA ASP A 56 0.68 -5.08 9.07
C ASP A 56 -0.04 -4.18 10.09
N GLN A 57 0.70 -3.68 11.09
CA GLN A 57 0.19 -2.80 12.13
C GLN A 57 0.40 -1.32 11.81
N ALA A 58 1.29 -0.99 10.86
CA ALA A 58 1.54 0.38 10.46
C ALA A 58 1.91 0.56 8.98
N ARG A 59 1.44 1.65 8.39
CA ARG A 59 1.90 2.25 7.13
C ARG A 59 2.08 3.75 7.34
N ILE A 60 3.17 4.32 6.85
CA ILE A 60 3.44 5.76 7.01
C ILE A 60 2.44 6.58 6.19
N THR A 61 1.81 7.55 6.84
CA THR A 61 0.88 8.49 6.24
C THR A 61 1.35 9.94 6.38
N ARG A 62 1.22 10.76 5.34
CA ARG A 62 1.53 12.21 5.33
C ARG A 62 1.00 12.85 4.02
N ARG A 63 0.93 14.17 3.92
CA ARG A 63 0.56 14.87 2.67
C ARG A 63 1.77 15.38 1.89
N LEU A 64 2.88 15.60 2.61
CA LEU A 64 4.19 15.95 2.06
C LEU A 64 4.69 14.89 1.06
N GLY A 65 4.89 15.31 -0.19
CA GLY A 65 5.46 14.48 -1.25
C GLY A 65 5.85 15.32 -2.47
N TRP A 66 6.71 14.77 -3.34
CA TRP A 66 7.11 15.46 -4.58
C TRP A 66 6.18 15.15 -5.75
N ASP A 67 5.57 13.96 -5.73
CA ASP A 67 4.76 13.47 -6.83
C ASP A 67 3.34 14.03 -6.71
N PRO A 68 2.83 14.75 -7.71
CA PRO A 68 1.53 15.41 -7.61
C PRO A 68 0.37 14.42 -7.50
N ILE A 69 0.50 13.21 -8.09
CA ILE A 69 -0.54 12.19 -8.10
C ILE A 69 -0.63 11.53 -6.71
N TRP A 70 0.51 11.11 -6.16
CA TRP A 70 0.54 10.56 -4.81
C TRP A 70 0.14 11.61 -3.77
N SER A 71 0.70 12.83 -3.84
CA SER A 71 0.33 13.93 -2.93
C SER A 71 -1.17 14.21 -2.92
N GLU A 72 -1.84 14.17 -4.07
CA GLU A 72 -3.27 14.41 -4.16
C GLU A 72 -4.12 13.26 -3.60
N THR A 73 -3.80 12.02 -3.99
CA THR A 73 -4.55 10.84 -3.51
C THR A 73 -4.38 10.63 -2.01
N ASP A 74 -3.18 10.89 -1.50
CA ASP A 74 -2.85 10.90 -0.09
C ASP A 74 -3.61 11.99 0.65
N SER A 75 -3.50 13.26 0.21
CA SER A 75 -4.17 14.38 0.87
C SER A 75 -5.68 14.16 0.99
N ARG A 76 -6.33 13.71 -0.09
CA ARG A 76 -7.78 13.45 -0.08
C ARG A 76 -8.17 12.32 0.85
N SER A 77 -7.37 11.26 0.92
CA SER A 77 -7.60 10.15 1.85
C SER A 77 -7.48 10.61 3.30
N LEU A 78 -6.42 11.35 3.61
CA LEU A 78 -6.08 11.79 4.97
C LEU A 78 -7.12 12.74 5.52
N LEU A 79 -7.60 13.67 4.69
CA LEU A 79 -8.69 14.59 5.05
C LEU A 79 -10.00 13.87 5.37
N ARG A 80 -10.16 12.59 4.98
CA ARG A 80 -11.33 11.77 5.31
C ARG A 80 -11.10 10.77 6.43
N TYR A 81 -9.87 10.55 6.88
CA TYR A 81 -9.58 9.53 7.89
C TYR A 81 -10.40 9.71 9.16
N ARG A 82 -10.40 10.91 9.76
CA ARG A 82 -11.17 11.17 10.98
C ARG A 82 -12.67 10.92 10.81
N SER A 83 -13.23 11.29 9.65
CA SER A 83 -14.64 11.00 9.36
C SER A 83 -14.92 9.50 9.18
N ILE A 84 -13.97 8.74 8.60
CA ILE A 84 -14.08 7.28 8.50
C ILE A 84 -14.02 6.65 9.89
N GLU A 85 -13.10 7.09 10.76
CA GLU A 85 -13.01 6.63 12.15
C GLU A 85 -14.31 6.89 12.92
N GLU A 86 -14.83 8.12 12.84
CA GLU A 86 -16.08 8.53 13.49
C GLU A 86 -17.27 7.68 13.02
N LYS A 87 -17.48 7.56 11.71
CA LYS A 87 -18.63 6.83 11.16
C LYS A 87 -18.52 5.32 11.37
N SER A 88 -17.31 4.77 11.37
CA SER A 88 -17.09 3.33 11.56
C SER A 88 -17.03 2.92 13.02
N GLY A 89 -16.65 3.83 13.92
CA GLY A 89 -16.31 3.55 15.31
C GLY A 89 -14.96 2.85 15.49
N ILE A 90 -14.10 2.85 14.47
CA ILE A 90 -12.81 2.14 14.47
C ILE A 90 -11.69 3.15 14.25
N THR A 91 -10.89 3.40 15.28
CA THR A 91 -9.67 4.21 15.19
C THR A 91 -8.56 3.41 14.51
N PHE A 92 -7.99 3.97 13.44
CA PHE A 92 -6.90 3.40 12.67
C PHE A 92 -5.76 4.38 12.37
N PHE A 93 -5.94 5.69 12.60
CA PHE A 93 -4.96 6.72 12.29
C PHE A 93 -4.38 7.33 13.57
N ASP A 94 -3.08 7.10 13.77
CA ASP A 94 -2.30 7.68 14.86
C ASP A 94 -1.43 8.82 14.31
N GLU A 95 -1.69 10.01 14.81
CA GLU A 95 -1.05 11.25 14.37
C GLU A 95 0.17 11.51 15.24
N MET A 96 1.35 11.40 14.62
CA MET A 96 2.67 11.45 15.30
C MET A 96 3.72 12.18 14.45
N GLY A 97 3.27 12.80 13.36
CA GLY A 97 4.12 13.50 12.40
C GLY A 97 4.90 12.58 11.45
N SER A 98 5.46 13.20 10.42
CA SER A 98 6.37 12.59 9.46
C SER A 98 7.56 13.50 9.19
N LEU A 99 8.76 12.95 9.34
CA LEU A 99 10.01 13.55 8.96
C LEU A 99 10.51 12.96 7.64
N VAL A 100 10.76 13.80 6.65
CA VAL A 100 11.48 13.42 5.43
C VAL A 100 12.87 14.04 5.48
N VAL A 101 13.90 13.20 5.54
CA VAL A 101 15.30 13.60 5.56
C VAL A 101 15.83 13.57 4.13
N MET A 102 16.13 14.74 3.57
CA MET A 102 16.55 14.91 2.18
C MET A 102 18.04 15.23 2.11
N ALA A 103 18.77 14.60 1.19
CA ALA A 103 20.12 15.04 0.85
C ALA A 103 20.10 16.46 0.24
N LYS A 104 21.07 17.31 0.60
CA LYS A 104 21.14 18.68 0.04
C LYS A 104 21.58 18.72 -1.42
N SER A 105 22.22 17.67 -1.90
CA SER A 105 22.53 17.48 -3.33
C SER A 105 21.27 17.50 -4.23
N ILE A 106 20.10 17.16 -3.69
CA ILE A 106 18.80 17.21 -4.40
C ILE A 106 17.97 18.44 -4.00
N THR A 107 18.60 19.56 -3.62
CA THR A 107 17.90 20.76 -3.13
C THR A 107 16.79 21.25 -4.06
N ASN A 108 16.94 21.12 -5.39
CA ASN A 108 15.90 21.50 -6.34
C ASN A 108 14.59 20.71 -6.13
N ARG A 109 14.70 19.43 -5.77
CA ARG A 109 13.57 18.58 -5.39
C ARG A 109 12.97 19.02 -4.07
N THR A 110 13.79 19.31 -3.07
CA THR A 110 13.36 19.86 -1.77
C THR A 110 12.55 21.16 -1.95
N GLU A 111 13.05 22.10 -2.76
CA GLU A 111 12.35 23.36 -3.06
C GLU A 111 11.04 23.12 -3.83
N SER A 112 11.02 22.17 -4.77
CA SER A 112 9.79 21.80 -5.48
C SER A 112 8.71 21.28 -4.52
N ILE A 113 9.09 20.39 -3.59
CA ILE A 113 8.20 19.86 -2.56
C ILE A 113 7.64 20.99 -1.69
N LEU A 114 8.50 21.90 -1.21
CA LEU A 114 8.08 23.04 -0.37
C LEU A 114 7.11 23.97 -1.10
N ARG A 115 7.35 24.28 -2.39
CA ARG A 115 6.43 25.07 -3.21
C ARG A 115 5.09 24.37 -3.40
N GLN A 116 5.07 23.05 -3.60
CA GLN A 116 3.82 22.28 -3.69
C GLN A 116 3.05 22.30 -2.36
N CYS A 117 3.74 22.12 -1.24
CA CYS A 117 3.15 22.20 0.09
C CYS A 117 2.54 23.58 0.35
N GLN A 118 3.25 24.66 0.00
CA GLN A 118 2.73 26.02 0.11
C GLN A 118 1.45 26.22 -0.72
N LYS A 119 1.42 25.75 -1.97
CA LYS A 119 0.24 25.83 -2.85
C LYS A 119 -0.96 25.04 -2.32
N LYS A 120 -0.73 23.94 -1.61
CA LYS A 120 -1.76 23.05 -1.03
C LYS A 120 -2.06 23.35 0.45
N GLU A 121 -1.50 24.43 0.98
CA GLU A 121 -1.63 24.84 2.38
C GLU A 121 -1.24 23.70 3.36
N ILE A 122 -0.19 22.95 3.00
CA ILE A 122 0.41 21.93 3.86
C ILE A 122 1.50 22.61 4.68
N VAL A 123 1.35 22.61 6.00
CA VAL A 123 2.32 23.20 6.93
C VAL A 123 3.51 22.24 7.07
N VAL A 124 4.70 22.71 6.68
CA VAL A 124 5.94 21.92 6.72
C VAL A 124 7.05 22.76 7.34
N GLN A 125 7.71 22.20 8.36
CA GLN A 125 8.87 22.81 8.99
C GLN A 125 10.15 22.31 8.31
N ARG A 126 10.97 23.21 7.77
CA ARG A 126 12.33 22.87 7.31
C ARG A 126 13.29 22.94 8.50
N LEU A 127 13.94 21.83 8.80
CA LEU A 127 14.85 21.64 9.93
C LEU A 127 16.27 21.39 9.41
N ASN A 128 17.24 22.03 10.02
CA ASN A 128 18.65 21.67 9.81
C ASN A 128 19.05 20.49 10.71
N LEU A 129 20.27 19.97 10.51
CA LEU A 129 20.79 18.83 11.27
C LEU A 129 20.79 19.06 12.80
N GLN A 130 21.11 20.26 13.27
CA GLN A 130 21.13 20.55 14.71
C GLN A 130 19.70 20.54 15.28
N GLN A 131 18.76 21.17 14.61
CA GLN A 131 17.35 21.18 15.01
C GLN A 131 16.75 19.77 15.05
N MET A 132 17.11 18.90 14.10
CA MET A 132 16.70 17.48 14.13
C MET A 132 17.31 16.73 15.32
N LYS A 133 18.60 16.94 15.63
CA LYS A 133 19.27 16.33 16.77
C LYS A 133 18.68 16.77 18.11
N ASP A 134 18.37 18.05 18.23
CA ASP A 134 17.80 18.61 19.46
C ASP A 134 16.38 18.08 19.70
N ARG A 135 15.59 17.91 18.63
CA ARG A 135 14.20 17.42 18.71
C ARG A 135 14.11 15.90 18.87
N TRP A 136 15.00 15.16 18.22
CA TRP A 136 15.02 13.68 18.27
C TRP A 136 16.43 13.17 18.58
N PRO A 137 16.88 13.25 19.84
CA PRO A 137 18.24 12.84 20.22
C PRO A 137 18.57 11.36 19.95
N CYS A 138 17.55 10.50 19.93
CA CYS A 138 17.66 9.08 19.61
C CYS A 138 17.97 8.82 18.13
N LEU A 139 17.69 9.78 17.25
CA LEU A 139 17.91 9.68 15.82
C LEU A 139 19.28 10.26 15.44
N LYS A 140 20.09 9.44 14.76
CA LYS A 140 21.25 9.92 14.00
C LYS A 140 20.90 9.99 12.54
N ILE A 141 21.41 11.01 11.87
CA ILE A 141 21.29 11.16 10.43
C ILE A 141 22.67 10.89 9.83
N PRO A 142 22.84 9.84 9.01
CA PRO A 142 24.11 9.59 8.35
C PRO A 142 24.48 10.78 7.46
N PRO A 143 25.78 11.02 7.20
CA PRO A 143 26.21 12.07 6.30
C PRO A 143 25.72 11.76 4.88
N LEU A 144 24.68 12.46 4.42
CA LEU A 144 24.24 12.42 3.02
C LEU A 144 25.00 13.45 2.19
N ASN A 145 25.02 13.25 0.87
CA ASN A 145 25.77 14.10 -0.05
C ASN A 145 25.31 15.58 0.03
N GLY A 146 26.26 16.49 0.23
CA GLY A 146 26.01 17.93 0.41
C GLY A 146 25.41 18.31 1.77
N GLY A 147 25.18 17.36 2.68
CA GLY A 147 24.48 17.56 3.94
C GLY A 147 22.99 17.20 3.85
N VAL A 148 22.21 17.59 4.87
CA VAL A 148 20.79 17.20 4.99
C VAL A 148 19.87 18.35 5.34
N ASP A 149 18.65 18.27 4.81
CA ASP A 149 17.49 19.04 5.26
C ASP A 149 16.40 18.08 5.75
N GLY A 150 15.80 18.37 6.90
CA GLY A 150 14.60 17.69 7.38
C GLY A 150 13.35 18.47 6.96
N LEU A 151 12.37 17.81 6.38
CA LEU A 151 11.04 18.35 6.14
C LEU A 151 10.07 17.65 7.09
N TYR A 152 9.53 18.39 8.05
CA TYR A 152 8.65 17.85 9.09
C TYR A 152 7.22 18.35 8.93
N GLU A 153 6.30 17.42 8.73
CA GLU A 153 4.84 17.62 8.76
C GLU A 153 4.33 17.07 10.10
N ASP A 154 3.78 17.94 10.95
CA ASP A 154 3.32 17.58 12.31
C ASP A 154 1.84 17.17 12.36
N GLN A 155 1.02 17.75 11.50
CA GLN A 155 -0.41 17.47 11.39
C GLN A 155 -0.73 16.66 10.14
N LEU A 156 -1.79 15.85 10.21
CA LEU A 156 -2.21 14.92 9.17
C LEU A 156 -1.05 14.01 8.71
N ALA A 157 -0.17 13.64 9.64
CA ALA A 157 0.97 12.79 9.36
C ALA A 157 1.24 11.85 10.54
N GLY A 158 1.77 10.66 10.25
CA GLY A 158 1.98 9.60 11.23
C GLY A 158 1.81 8.23 10.62
N ILE A 159 1.00 7.38 11.25
CA ILE A 159 0.76 6.01 10.77
C ILE A 159 -0.73 5.70 10.66
N ILE A 160 -1.06 4.82 9.71
CA ILE A 160 -2.33 4.08 9.75
C ILE A 160 -2.08 2.62 10.12
N ASN A 161 -3.00 2.03 10.87
CA ASN A 161 -3.14 0.59 10.98
C ASN A 161 -3.97 0.07 9.79
N PRO A 162 -3.34 -0.56 8.79
CA PRO A 162 -4.02 -0.91 7.55
C PRO A 162 -5.09 -1.98 7.74
N ARG A 163 -4.94 -2.90 8.70
CA ARG A 163 -5.98 -3.88 9.06
C ARG A 163 -7.23 -3.18 9.58
N LYS A 164 -7.06 -2.23 10.51
CA LYS A 164 -8.18 -1.46 11.06
C LYS A 164 -8.83 -0.55 10.03
N LEU A 165 -8.07 0.04 9.10
CA LEU A 165 -8.64 0.80 7.98
C LEU A 165 -9.52 -0.11 7.10
N VAL A 166 -9.04 -1.30 6.71
CA VAL A 166 -9.86 -2.27 5.95
C VAL A 166 -11.13 -2.63 6.74
N GLN A 167 -11.01 -2.88 8.04
CA GLN A 167 -12.16 -3.17 8.90
C GLN A 167 -13.16 -2.02 8.94
N ALA A 168 -12.69 -0.77 9.07
CA ALA A 168 -13.52 0.44 9.05
C ALA A 168 -14.28 0.58 7.74
N GLN A 169 -13.61 0.38 6.60
CA GLN A 169 -14.23 0.43 5.28
C GLN A 169 -15.29 -0.66 5.11
N ARG A 170 -14.99 -1.91 5.51
CA ARG A 170 -15.94 -3.03 5.50
C ARG A 170 -17.15 -2.79 6.41
N MET A 171 -16.94 -2.17 7.57
CA MET A 171 -18.03 -1.80 8.49
C MET A 171 -18.98 -0.78 7.84
N LEU A 172 -18.44 0.27 7.22
CA LEU A 172 -19.24 1.28 6.52
C LEU A 172 -19.99 0.68 5.33
N PHE A 173 -19.33 -0.21 4.58
CA PHE A 173 -19.97 -0.97 3.50
C PHE A 173 -21.16 -1.81 3.99
N ILE A 174 -21.03 -2.53 5.11
CA ILE A 174 -22.12 -3.32 5.70
C ILE A 174 -23.25 -2.39 6.19
N LYS A 175 -22.93 -1.24 6.80
CA LYS A 175 -23.94 -0.24 7.21
C LYS A 175 -24.77 0.27 6.03
N ASN A 176 -24.19 0.29 4.84
CA ASN A 176 -24.88 0.60 3.58
C ASN A 176 -25.57 -0.62 2.94
N ASN A 177 -25.83 -1.69 3.71
CA ASN A 177 -26.45 -2.95 3.27
C ASN A 177 -25.63 -3.76 2.25
N GLY A 178 -24.32 -3.52 2.16
CA GLY A 178 -23.41 -4.33 1.35
C GLY A 178 -23.27 -5.77 1.87
N ALA A 179 -23.12 -6.72 0.96
CA ALA A 179 -22.88 -8.13 1.30
C ALA A 179 -21.38 -8.47 1.22
N ILE A 180 -20.86 -9.24 2.18
CA ILE A 180 -19.48 -9.74 2.13
C ILE A 180 -19.49 -11.28 2.10
N VAL A 181 -18.73 -11.86 1.18
CA VAL A 181 -18.41 -13.29 1.17
C VAL A 181 -16.93 -13.47 1.46
N LYS A 182 -16.64 -14.29 2.47
CA LYS A 182 -15.28 -14.67 2.84
C LYS A 182 -14.87 -15.87 2.01
N GLY A 183 -14.24 -15.64 0.87
CA GLY A 183 -13.94 -16.72 -0.06
C GLY A 183 -12.91 -16.36 -1.11
N SER A 184 -12.35 -17.41 -1.71
CA SER A 184 -11.37 -17.32 -2.79
C SER A 184 -12.08 -17.38 -4.13
N VAL A 185 -11.94 -16.34 -4.95
CA VAL A 185 -12.41 -16.37 -6.34
C VAL A 185 -11.49 -17.29 -7.15
N SER A 186 -12.07 -18.23 -7.88
CA SER A 186 -11.33 -19.13 -8.78
C SER A 186 -11.57 -18.87 -10.26
N LYS A 187 -12.60 -18.10 -10.61
CA LYS A 187 -12.88 -17.69 -11.99
C LYS A 187 -13.80 -16.47 -12.04
N VAL A 188 -13.54 -15.58 -12.99
CA VAL A 188 -14.46 -14.51 -13.42
C VAL A 188 -14.62 -14.64 -14.93
N GLU A 189 -15.85 -14.81 -15.41
CA GLU A 189 -16.12 -14.96 -16.85
C GLU A 189 -17.46 -14.32 -17.24
N LYS A 190 -17.57 -13.88 -18.49
CA LYS A 190 -18.84 -13.37 -19.02
C LYS A 190 -19.72 -14.56 -19.41
N ASP A 191 -20.90 -14.67 -18.82
CA ASP A 191 -21.93 -15.59 -19.29
C ASP A 191 -22.65 -14.95 -20.49
N LEU A 192 -22.37 -15.47 -21.69
CA LEU A 192 -22.91 -14.94 -22.94
C LEU A 192 -24.43 -15.12 -23.07
N SER A 193 -25.02 -16.05 -22.32
CA SER A 193 -26.47 -16.30 -22.38
C SER A 193 -27.27 -15.24 -21.62
N SER A 194 -26.75 -14.79 -20.48
CA SER A 194 -27.39 -13.78 -19.63
C SER A 194 -26.84 -12.37 -19.85
N GLY A 195 -25.63 -12.25 -20.41
CA GLY A 195 -24.89 -10.99 -20.49
C GLY A 195 -24.30 -10.54 -19.15
N LEU A 196 -24.39 -11.36 -18.10
CA LEU A 196 -23.85 -11.08 -16.77
C LEU A 196 -22.44 -11.66 -16.61
N TRP A 197 -21.68 -11.14 -15.66
CA TRP A 197 -20.46 -11.76 -15.19
C TRP A 197 -20.79 -12.87 -14.20
N GLN A 198 -20.24 -14.06 -14.41
CA GLN A 198 -20.26 -15.17 -13.46
C GLN A 198 -18.97 -15.17 -12.64
N ILE A 199 -19.10 -15.25 -11.31
CA ILE A 199 -17.99 -15.31 -10.36
C ILE A 199 -18.08 -16.60 -9.57
N ASN A 200 -17.06 -17.45 -9.74
CA ASN A 200 -16.92 -18.71 -9.02
C ASN A 200 -16.10 -18.48 -7.73
N VAL A 201 -16.68 -18.83 -6.58
CA VAL A 201 -16.09 -18.57 -5.26
C VAL A 201 -16.04 -19.84 -4.44
N TRP A 202 -14.86 -20.18 -3.95
CA TRP A 202 -14.69 -21.19 -2.91
C TRP A 202 -14.84 -20.56 -1.54
N ASP A 203 -15.81 -21.05 -0.79
CA ASP A 203 -16.07 -20.67 0.60
C ASP A 203 -16.32 -21.96 1.40
N ASP A 204 -15.49 -22.18 2.43
CA ASP A 204 -15.53 -23.37 3.30
C ASP A 204 -15.65 -24.70 2.53
N GLY A 205 -14.78 -24.89 1.53
CA GLY A 205 -14.75 -26.10 0.70
C GLY A 205 -15.93 -26.27 -0.27
N LYS A 206 -16.82 -25.29 -0.36
CA LYS A 206 -17.98 -25.30 -1.27
C LYS A 206 -17.80 -24.28 -2.39
N LEU A 207 -18.11 -24.71 -3.61
CA LEU A 207 -18.17 -23.83 -4.76
C LEU A 207 -19.53 -23.13 -4.81
N ASN A 208 -19.49 -21.80 -4.74
CA ASN A 208 -20.64 -20.91 -4.92
C ASN A 208 -20.49 -20.12 -6.23
N ARG A 209 -21.63 -19.73 -6.80
CA ARG A 209 -21.71 -18.95 -8.04
C ARG A 209 -22.51 -17.68 -7.81
N PHE A 210 -21.93 -16.56 -8.21
CA PHE A 210 -22.57 -15.25 -8.16
C PHE A 210 -22.63 -14.66 -9.57
N TYR A 211 -23.66 -13.85 -9.82
CA TYR A 211 -23.84 -13.16 -11.09
C TYR A 211 -23.87 -11.64 -10.87
N ALA A 212 -23.24 -10.88 -11.76
CA ALA A 212 -23.14 -9.43 -11.64
C ALA A 212 -23.26 -8.70 -12.98
N GLU A 213 -23.84 -7.51 -12.98
CA GLU A 213 -23.82 -6.64 -14.17
C GLU A 213 -22.43 -6.05 -14.38
N ARG A 214 -21.79 -5.58 -13.30
CA ARG A 214 -20.45 -4.99 -13.31
C ARG A 214 -19.53 -5.66 -12.29
N VAL A 215 -18.25 -5.74 -12.61
CA VAL A 215 -17.22 -6.33 -11.75
C VAL A 215 -16.01 -5.41 -11.63
N LEU A 216 -15.54 -5.19 -10.40
CA LEU A 216 -14.28 -4.52 -10.11
C LEU A 216 -13.29 -5.50 -9.49
N ILE A 217 -12.16 -5.74 -10.16
CA ILE A 217 -11.10 -6.63 -9.68
C ILE A 217 -10.05 -5.82 -8.92
N ALA A 218 -9.96 -6.04 -7.61
CA ALA A 218 -9.04 -5.42 -6.66
C ALA A 218 -8.05 -6.43 -6.05
N ALA A 219 -7.49 -7.31 -6.87
CA ALA A 219 -6.70 -8.47 -6.45
C ALA A 219 -5.19 -8.21 -6.17
N GLY A 220 -4.80 -6.94 -6.02
CA GLY A 220 -3.43 -6.54 -5.68
C GLY A 220 -2.36 -7.16 -6.58
N SER A 221 -1.22 -7.53 -5.99
CA SER A 221 -0.09 -8.13 -6.73
C SER A 221 -0.43 -9.49 -7.36
N PHE A 222 -1.47 -10.18 -6.88
CA PHE A 222 -1.88 -11.52 -7.35
C PHE A 222 -2.87 -11.48 -8.52
N ILE A 223 -3.23 -10.29 -9.03
CA ILE A 223 -4.24 -10.13 -10.08
C ILE A 223 -3.98 -10.94 -11.35
N ASN A 224 -2.70 -11.12 -11.72
CA ASN A 224 -2.29 -11.91 -12.89
C ASN A 224 -2.25 -13.43 -12.64
N HIS A 225 -2.51 -13.90 -11.42
CA HIS A 225 -2.25 -15.28 -10.99
C HIS A 225 -3.48 -16.03 -10.48
N ASN A 226 -4.64 -15.37 -10.38
CA ASN A 226 -5.83 -15.93 -9.72
C ASN A 226 -7.03 -16.18 -10.66
N LEU A 227 -6.81 -16.20 -11.98
CA LEU A 227 -7.89 -16.40 -12.99
C LEU A 227 -9.08 -15.42 -12.83
N VAL A 228 -8.79 -14.23 -12.30
CA VAL A 228 -9.76 -13.14 -12.11
C VAL A 228 -9.81 -12.18 -13.29
N LEU A 229 -8.89 -12.34 -14.24
CA LEU A 229 -8.86 -11.61 -15.52
C LEU A 229 -9.31 -12.54 -16.66
N PRO A 230 -9.89 -12.01 -17.74
CA PRO A 230 -10.23 -12.77 -18.93
C PRO A 230 -9.02 -13.49 -19.53
N ASP A 231 -9.28 -14.62 -20.20
CA ASP A 231 -8.25 -15.45 -20.80
C ASP A 231 -7.35 -14.64 -21.76
N GLY A 232 -6.04 -14.81 -21.61
CA GLY A 232 -5.03 -14.14 -22.42
C GLY A 232 -4.70 -12.70 -22.01
N ILE A 233 -5.39 -12.12 -21.03
CA ILE A 233 -5.06 -10.80 -20.49
C ILE A 233 -4.12 -10.93 -19.30
N GLN A 234 -3.01 -10.18 -19.34
CA GLN A 234 -2.15 -9.95 -18.19
C GLN A 234 -1.84 -8.47 -18.07
N LEU A 235 -1.97 -7.89 -16.88
CA LEU A 235 -1.55 -6.51 -16.64
C LEU A 235 -0.03 -6.40 -16.60
N ALA A 236 0.51 -5.32 -17.16
CA ALA A 236 1.90 -4.91 -17.01
C ALA A 236 2.11 -4.41 -15.57
N LEU A 237 2.31 -5.37 -14.67
CA LEU A 237 2.43 -5.19 -13.22
C LEU A 237 3.43 -6.22 -12.72
N TYR A 238 4.42 -5.76 -11.93
CA TYR A 238 5.58 -6.56 -11.57
C TYR A 238 5.76 -6.58 -10.04
N PRO A 239 5.63 -7.74 -9.37
CA PRO A 239 5.80 -7.85 -7.94
C PRO A 239 7.28 -7.89 -7.53
N TYR A 240 7.61 -7.24 -6.42
CA TYR A 240 8.93 -7.21 -5.80
C TYR A 240 8.82 -7.53 -4.30
N THR A 241 9.87 -8.12 -3.74
CA THR A 241 10.01 -8.34 -2.30
C THR A 241 10.04 -7.00 -1.56
N GLU A 242 9.43 -6.93 -0.39
CA GLU A 242 9.52 -5.80 0.53
C GLU A 242 9.97 -6.32 1.92
N PRO A 243 11.29 -6.38 2.18
CA PRO A 243 11.85 -6.91 3.41
C PRO A 243 11.82 -5.88 4.55
N ASN A 244 11.52 -6.31 5.77
CA ASN A 244 11.47 -5.46 6.94
C ASN A 244 12.15 -6.13 8.14
N LEU A 245 12.75 -5.32 9.00
CA LEU A 245 13.16 -5.71 10.36
C LEU A 245 12.34 -4.96 11.40
N LEU A 246 11.82 -5.71 12.37
CA LEU A 246 11.13 -5.20 13.55
C LEU A 246 12.05 -5.41 14.75
N PHE A 247 12.42 -4.32 15.40
CA PHE A 247 13.34 -4.28 16.53
C PHE A 247 12.52 -4.16 17.82
N GLU A 248 12.48 -5.21 18.63
CA GLU A 248 11.73 -5.23 19.89
C GLU A 248 12.36 -4.30 20.92
N ILE A 249 11.53 -3.46 21.56
CA ILE A 249 11.94 -2.49 22.57
C ILE A 249 11.33 -2.87 23.92
N GLN A 250 12.14 -2.79 24.99
CA GLN A 250 11.63 -2.97 26.35
C GLN A 250 10.78 -1.77 26.75
N ASP A 251 9.73 -2.01 27.53
CA ASP A 251 8.83 -0.95 28.01
C ASP A 251 9.58 0.23 28.66
N LYS A 252 10.64 -0.05 29.44
CA LYS A 252 11.45 0.97 30.11
C LYS A 252 12.21 1.90 29.14
N ASP A 253 12.48 1.43 27.92
CA ASP A 253 13.29 2.15 26.93
C ASP A 253 12.40 2.95 25.95
N LEU A 254 11.07 2.76 26.00
CA LEU A 254 10.11 3.48 25.14
C LEU A 254 10.22 4.99 25.27
N ILE A 255 10.47 5.49 26.48
CA ILE A 255 10.63 6.92 26.77
C ILE A 255 11.69 7.60 25.88
N ASN A 256 12.70 6.85 25.43
CA ASN A 256 13.75 7.38 24.54
C ASN A 256 13.26 7.62 23.10
N TYR A 257 12.06 7.13 22.76
CA TYR A 257 11.52 7.10 21.41
C TYR A 257 10.07 7.64 21.31
N GLU A 258 9.44 8.04 22.42
CA GLU A 258 8.02 8.45 22.46
C GLU A 258 7.64 9.54 21.46
N ASN A 259 8.56 10.47 21.16
CA ASN A 259 8.32 11.58 20.24
C ASN A 259 8.91 11.36 18.84
N LEU A 260 9.41 10.17 18.54
CA LEU A 260 9.99 9.86 17.23
C LEU A 260 8.87 9.85 16.18
N PRO A 261 8.90 10.70 15.14
CA PRO A 261 7.92 10.63 14.07
C PRO A 261 8.20 9.41 13.20
N THR A 262 7.27 9.14 12.29
CA THR A 262 7.65 8.38 11.10
C THR A 262 8.77 9.09 10.36
N MET A 263 9.69 8.33 9.77
CA MET A 263 10.80 8.92 9.04
C MET A 263 10.99 8.23 7.70
N ILE A 264 11.32 9.02 6.70
CA ILE A 264 11.86 8.55 5.43
C ILE A 264 13.14 9.30 5.13
N SER A 265 14.21 8.60 4.74
CA SER A 265 15.39 9.23 4.16
C SER A 265 15.34 9.16 2.64
N VAL A 266 15.78 10.24 1.99
CA VAL A 266 15.91 10.33 0.54
C VAL A 266 17.34 10.73 0.23
N ASP A 267 18.10 9.74 -0.20
CA ASP A 267 19.47 9.89 -0.71
C ASP A 267 19.45 10.56 -2.10
N PRO A 268 20.57 11.08 -2.65
CA PRO A 268 20.56 11.70 -3.96
C PRO A 268 20.08 10.75 -5.04
N ASP A 269 19.70 11.36 -6.16
CA ASP A 269 19.42 10.63 -7.37
C ASP A 269 20.67 9.82 -7.79
N ASP A 270 20.46 8.53 -8.09
CA ASP A 270 21.39 7.66 -8.81
C ASP A 270 22.71 7.31 -8.10
N VAL A 271 22.65 6.84 -6.85
CA VAL A 271 23.78 6.16 -6.17
C VAL A 271 23.75 4.63 -6.31
N GLY A 272 22.82 4.09 -7.11
CA GLY A 272 22.69 2.66 -7.36
C GLY A 272 22.60 1.84 -6.06
N ASN A 273 23.58 0.96 -5.84
CA ASN A 273 23.64 0.08 -4.67
C ASN A 273 24.14 0.78 -3.40
N GLU A 274 24.59 2.02 -3.47
CA GLU A 274 25.00 2.80 -2.29
C GLU A 274 23.82 3.55 -1.64
N ASN A 275 22.61 3.40 -2.17
CA ASN A 275 21.41 4.05 -1.67
C ASN A 275 21.13 3.69 -0.21
N VAL A 276 21.15 4.69 0.68
CA VAL A 276 20.84 4.54 2.11
C VAL A 276 19.42 4.98 2.48
N SER A 277 18.56 5.11 1.48
CA SER A 277 17.17 5.49 1.71
C SER A 277 16.42 4.38 2.42
N ILE A 278 15.69 4.74 3.46
CA ILE A 278 14.90 3.83 4.29
C ILE A 278 13.60 4.51 4.68
N TYR A 279 12.64 3.70 5.13
CA TYR A 279 11.57 4.18 5.98
C TYR A 279 11.70 3.58 7.38
N LEU A 280 11.26 4.36 8.36
CA LEU A 280 11.25 4.02 9.76
C LEU A 280 9.85 4.31 10.33
N VAL A 281 9.31 3.31 11.01
CA VAL A 281 8.11 3.42 11.82
C VAL A 281 8.56 3.47 13.29
N PRO A 282 8.11 4.47 14.07
CA PRO A 282 8.45 4.59 15.49
C PRO A 282 7.86 3.44 16.30
N PRO A 283 8.16 3.33 17.62
CA PRO A 283 7.66 2.23 18.42
C PRO A 283 6.14 2.13 18.38
N ILE A 284 5.62 0.99 17.95
CA ILE A 284 4.20 0.66 18.03
C ILE A 284 4.00 -0.70 18.66
N LYS A 285 2.85 -0.88 19.32
CA LYS A 285 2.48 -2.15 19.93
C LYS A 285 1.90 -3.11 18.89
N TYR A 286 2.46 -4.31 18.82
CA TYR A 286 1.98 -5.39 17.96
C TYR A 286 1.03 -6.33 18.73
N PRO A 287 0.28 -7.23 18.05
CA PRO A 287 -0.69 -8.11 18.69
C PRO A 287 -0.12 -9.10 19.71
N ASP A 288 1.18 -9.37 19.65
CA ASP A 288 1.90 -10.18 20.65
C ASP A 288 2.15 -9.41 21.97
N GLY A 289 1.69 -8.17 22.07
CA GLY A 289 1.83 -7.32 23.24
C GLY A 289 3.16 -6.59 23.33
N LYS A 290 4.07 -6.79 22.38
CA LYS A 290 5.41 -6.19 22.37
C LYS A 290 5.46 -4.92 21.52
N TRP A 291 6.43 -4.06 21.81
CA TRP A 291 6.68 -2.83 21.07
C TRP A 291 7.82 -3.00 20.09
N TYR A 292 7.64 -2.50 18.87
CA TYR A 292 8.65 -2.59 17.82
C TYR A 292 8.85 -1.26 17.10
N ILE A 293 10.11 -0.86 16.91
CA ILE A 293 10.49 0.04 15.80
C ILE A 293 10.63 -0.82 14.55
N ARG A 294 10.13 -0.34 13.41
CA ARG A 294 10.28 -1.05 12.14
C ARG A 294 11.11 -0.26 11.15
N LEU A 295 11.99 -0.94 10.43
CA LEU A 295 12.81 -0.39 9.36
C LEU A 295 12.64 -1.24 8.09
N GLY A 296 12.44 -0.57 6.97
CA GLY A 296 12.45 -1.19 5.64
C GLY A 296 13.18 -0.33 4.61
N PRO A 297 13.55 -0.89 3.46
CA PRO A 297 14.38 -0.22 2.47
C PRO A 297 13.58 0.82 1.69
N GLY A 298 14.27 1.82 1.17
CA GLY A 298 13.78 2.74 0.15
C GLY A 298 13.67 2.15 -1.24
N MET A 299 13.22 0.90 -1.32
CA MET A 299 13.16 0.04 -2.50
C MET A 299 14.53 -0.54 -2.91
N GLN A 300 15.48 0.22 -3.46
CA GLN A 300 16.74 -0.37 -3.97
C GLN A 300 17.91 -0.16 -2.99
N PRO A 301 18.93 -1.05 -2.95
CA PRO A 301 19.23 -2.13 -3.91
C PRO A 301 18.71 -3.53 -3.56
N VAL A 302 18.10 -3.70 -2.39
CA VAL A 302 17.90 -5.05 -1.82
C VAL A 302 16.56 -5.70 -2.17
N VAL A 303 15.67 -5.02 -2.89
CA VAL A 303 14.40 -5.62 -3.35
C VAL A 303 14.57 -6.37 -4.67
N ARG A 304 14.04 -7.58 -4.71
CA ARG A 304 14.14 -8.50 -5.85
C ARG A 304 12.77 -8.70 -6.48
N GLN A 305 12.73 -8.85 -7.80
CA GLN A 305 11.49 -9.17 -8.51
C GLN A 305 11.08 -10.62 -8.22
N LEU A 306 9.80 -10.83 -7.92
CA LEU A 306 9.18 -12.14 -7.81
C LEU A 306 8.62 -12.54 -9.19
N LYS A 307 8.96 -13.73 -9.69
CA LYS A 307 8.71 -14.09 -11.10
C LYS A 307 7.56 -15.07 -11.28
N SER A 308 7.17 -15.77 -10.22
CA SER A 308 6.09 -16.75 -10.25
C SER A 308 5.13 -16.59 -9.06
N LEU A 309 3.92 -17.15 -9.19
CA LEU A 309 2.98 -17.25 -8.07
C LEU A 309 3.61 -17.99 -6.88
N GLU A 310 4.41 -19.03 -7.14
CA GLU A 310 5.06 -19.79 -6.09
C GLU A 310 6.10 -18.95 -5.35
N ASP A 311 6.90 -18.15 -6.06
CA ASP A 311 7.85 -17.21 -5.42
C ASP A 311 7.11 -16.25 -4.48
N MET A 312 5.99 -15.69 -4.95
CA MET A 312 5.16 -14.77 -4.18
C MET A 312 4.57 -15.44 -2.94
N ARG A 313 4.07 -16.67 -3.08
CA ARG A 313 3.52 -17.44 -1.96
C ARG A 313 4.60 -17.78 -0.95
N GLN A 314 5.73 -18.32 -1.39
CA GLN A 314 6.83 -18.70 -0.50
C GLN A 314 7.38 -17.49 0.26
N TRP A 315 7.46 -16.32 -0.38
CA TRP A 315 7.86 -15.08 0.28
C TRP A 315 6.94 -14.72 1.46
N TYR A 316 5.63 -14.83 1.30
CA TYR A 316 4.68 -14.61 2.39
C TYR A 316 4.67 -15.74 3.43
N ILE A 317 4.80 -17.00 3.03
CA ILE A 317 4.74 -18.16 3.92
C ILE A 317 5.97 -18.23 4.83
N GLN A 318 7.15 -18.00 4.26
CA GLN A 318 8.42 -18.15 4.99
C GLN A 318 8.67 -17.00 5.95
N GLN A 319 8.17 -15.80 5.66
CA GLN A 319 8.45 -14.57 6.44
C GLN A 319 9.94 -14.42 6.76
N LYS A 320 10.80 -14.78 5.80
CA LYS A 320 12.25 -14.79 5.95
C LYS A 320 12.88 -13.95 4.85
N ILE A 321 13.69 -12.98 5.26
CA ILE A 321 14.44 -12.12 4.33
C ILE A 321 15.79 -12.76 3.98
N THR A 322 16.46 -12.29 2.93
CA THR A 322 17.81 -12.78 2.60
C THR A 322 18.86 -12.20 3.54
N GLU A 323 20.02 -12.87 3.67
CA GLU A 323 21.14 -12.34 4.47
C GLU A 323 21.60 -10.95 3.97
N GLU A 324 21.66 -10.74 2.66
CA GLU A 324 21.95 -9.42 2.05
C GLU A 324 20.96 -8.34 2.50
N GLN A 325 19.65 -8.65 2.50
CA GLN A 325 18.60 -7.73 2.96
C GLN A 325 18.75 -7.44 4.45
N LYS A 326 19.06 -8.46 5.25
CA LYS A 326 19.26 -8.34 6.69
C LYS A 326 20.47 -7.49 7.03
N ASP A 327 21.61 -7.74 6.40
CA ASP A 327 22.85 -6.99 6.60
C ASP A 327 22.66 -5.50 6.26
N PHE A 328 21.96 -5.22 5.16
CA PHE A 328 21.58 -3.85 4.80
C PHE A 328 20.72 -3.18 5.88
N LEU A 329 19.65 -3.83 6.32
CA LEU A 329 18.72 -3.24 7.29
C LEU A 329 19.35 -3.08 8.69
N LEU A 330 20.23 -4.00 9.11
CA LEU A 330 21.02 -3.87 10.33
C LEU A 330 22.02 -2.73 10.25
N LYS A 331 22.72 -2.59 9.11
CA LYS A 331 23.61 -1.44 8.86
C LYS A 331 22.85 -0.12 8.93
N MET A 332 21.64 -0.07 8.35
CA MET A 332 20.78 1.11 8.41
C MET A 332 20.27 1.40 9.82
N GLN A 333 19.86 0.37 10.59
CA GLN A 333 19.51 0.56 11.99
C GLN A 333 20.68 1.13 12.79
N GLN A 334 21.90 0.61 12.61
CA GLN A 334 23.08 1.15 13.30
C GLN A 334 23.40 2.58 12.87
N ALA A 335 23.15 2.95 11.62
CA ALA A 335 23.38 4.31 11.12
C ALA A 335 22.37 5.32 11.67
N PHE A 336 21.08 4.95 11.72
CA PHE A 336 20.01 5.86 12.11
C PHE A 336 19.65 5.81 13.60
N LEU A 337 19.78 4.65 14.24
CA LEU A 337 19.44 4.42 15.65
C LEU A 337 20.57 3.67 16.38
N PRO A 338 21.81 4.21 16.46
CA PRO A 338 22.97 3.49 16.99
C PRO A 338 22.86 3.11 18.48
N PHE A 339 21.96 3.75 19.21
CA PHE A 339 21.74 3.48 20.63
C PHE A 339 20.61 2.47 20.89
N LEU A 340 19.88 2.06 19.83
CA LEU A 340 18.87 1.02 19.95
C LEU A 340 19.53 -0.32 20.22
N GLN A 341 19.18 -0.93 21.35
CA GLN A 341 19.59 -2.28 21.73
C GLN A 341 18.35 -3.17 21.76
N PRO A 342 17.98 -3.80 20.64
CA PRO A 342 16.75 -4.57 20.56
C PRO A 342 16.80 -5.81 21.45
N VAL A 343 15.68 -6.14 22.11
CA VAL A 343 15.54 -7.41 22.86
C VAL A 343 15.59 -8.60 21.92
N SER A 344 14.92 -8.45 20.77
CA SER A 344 14.88 -9.42 19.69
C SER A 344 14.66 -8.68 18.37
N ILE A 345 14.97 -9.37 17.27
CA ILE A 345 14.77 -8.86 15.93
C ILE A 345 13.88 -9.85 15.19
N LYS A 346 12.78 -9.35 14.63
CA LYS A 346 11.84 -10.13 13.83
C LYS A 346 11.89 -9.70 12.37
N GLU A 347 11.88 -10.68 11.49
CA GLU A 347 11.79 -10.48 10.04
C GLU A 347 10.31 -10.39 9.63
N ALA A 348 10.00 -9.52 8.67
CA ALA A 348 8.69 -9.44 8.06
C ALA A 348 8.79 -9.22 6.55
N CYS A 349 7.93 -9.92 5.81
CA CYS A 349 7.95 -9.97 4.36
C CYS A 349 6.61 -9.52 3.80
N CYS A 350 6.64 -8.51 2.93
CA CYS A 350 5.50 -8.05 2.14
C CYS A 350 5.84 -8.05 0.65
N ILE A 351 4.84 -7.89 -0.22
CA ILE A 351 5.05 -7.63 -1.64
C ILE A 351 4.64 -6.20 -1.94
N ILE A 352 5.42 -5.53 -2.78
CA ILE A 352 5.01 -4.34 -3.50
C ILE A 352 4.93 -4.67 -4.99
N GLU A 353 4.04 -4.03 -5.73
CA GLU A 353 3.97 -4.16 -7.17
C GLU A 353 4.32 -2.85 -7.88
N LYS A 354 4.95 -2.93 -9.03
CA LYS A 354 5.25 -1.77 -9.87
C LYS A 354 4.45 -1.80 -11.17
N THR A 355 3.95 -0.64 -11.58
CA THR A 355 3.35 -0.42 -12.89
C THR A 355 4.27 0.45 -13.76
N PRO A 356 4.33 0.24 -15.09
CA PRO A 356 4.96 1.16 -16.04
C PRO A 356 4.43 2.60 -16.02
N SER A 357 3.27 2.87 -15.41
CA SER A 357 2.80 4.25 -15.18
C SER A 357 3.33 4.86 -13.90
N HIS A 358 3.89 4.06 -12.97
CA HIS A 358 4.24 4.44 -11.60
C HIS A 358 3.03 4.80 -10.70
N TYR A 359 1.82 4.64 -11.22
CA TYR A 359 0.57 4.96 -10.54
C TYR A 359 -0.37 3.75 -10.50
N PRO A 360 -1.39 3.76 -9.62
CA PRO A 360 -2.43 2.75 -9.61
C PRO A 360 -3.11 2.63 -10.98
N TYR A 361 -3.46 1.41 -11.34
CA TYR A 361 -4.38 1.17 -12.44
C TYR A 361 -5.81 1.29 -11.96
N ILE A 362 -6.61 2.10 -12.64
CA ILE A 362 -8.03 2.32 -12.37
C ILE A 362 -8.76 2.37 -13.72
N GLY A 363 -9.66 1.42 -13.96
CA GLY A 363 -10.55 1.42 -15.14
C GLY A 363 -10.59 0.10 -15.89
N ALA A 364 -11.16 0.14 -17.10
CA ALA A 364 -11.34 -1.02 -17.95
C ALA A 364 -10.02 -1.54 -18.54
N ILE A 365 -9.96 -2.85 -18.78
CA ILE A 365 -8.80 -3.55 -19.36
C ILE A 365 -8.98 -3.89 -20.85
N ASN A 366 -10.19 -3.69 -21.36
CA ASN A 366 -10.61 -3.88 -22.75
C ASN A 366 -11.86 -3.00 -22.99
N ASP A 367 -12.53 -3.19 -24.13
CA ASP A 367 -13.72 -2.40 -24.51
C ASP A 367 -14.96 -2.68 -23.65
N ASP A 368 -14.98 -3.76 -22.85
CA ASP A 368 -16.07 -4.05 -21.93
C ASP A 368 -15.92 -3.24 -20.64
N LEU A 369 -16.59 -2.09 -20.59
CA LEU A 369 -16.58 -1.18 -19.43
C LEU A 369 -17.21 -1.78 -18.17
N THR A 370 -17.90 -2.92 -18.29
CA THR A 370 -18.51 -3.62 -17.14
C THR A 370 -17.50 -4.45 -16.33
N LEU A 371 -16.27 -4.64 -16.82
CA LEU A 371 -15.18 -5.24 -16.06
C LEU A 371 -14.00 -4.28 -15.96
N GLN A 372 -13.70 -3.87 -14.73
CA GLN A 372 -12.62 -2.93 -14.44
C GLN A 372 -11.68 -3.45 -13.37
N VAL A 373 -10.52 -2.83 -13.24
CA VAL A 373 -9.50 -3.18 -12.24
C VAL A 373 -9.14 -1.99 -11.38
N VAL A 374 -8.76 -2.27 -10.12
CA VAL A 374 -8.04 -1.34 -9.25
C VAL A 374 -6.86 -2.05 -8.58
N THR A 375 -5.64 -1.72 -8.98
CA THR A 375 -4.41 -2.37 -8.49
C THR A 375 -3.19 -1.48 -8.70
N GLY A 376 -1.98 -1.92 -8.36
CA GLY A 376 -0.75 -1.17 -8.65
C GLY A 376 -0.44 -0.10 -7.60
N GLY A 377 -0.37 -0.49 -6.32
CA GLY A 377 -0.06 0.44 -5.23
C GLY A 377 1.35 1.03 -5.27
N ASN A 378 2.29 0.49 -6.08
CA ASN A 378 3.65 1.03 -6.27
C ASN A 378 4.44 1.27 -4.97
N GLY A 379 4.11 0.55 -3.89
CA GLY A 379 4.71 0.74 -2.56
C GLY A 379 4.14 1.92 -1.75
N HIS A 380 3.24 2.73 -2.33
CA HIS A 380 2.68 3.95 -1.71
C HIS A 380 1.18 3.87 -1.44
N GLY A 381 0.47 2.96 -2.11
CA GLY A 381 -0.98 2.93 -2.18
C GLY A 381 -1.73 2.80 -0.85
N ALA A 382 -1.10 2.32 0.22
CA ALA A 382 -1.80 2.14 1.50
C ALA A 382 -2.39 3.46 2.04
N ARG A 383 -1.63 4.55 1.92
CA ARG A 383 -2.01 5.88 2.40
C ARG A 383 -3.15 6.48 1.57
N GLY A 384 -2.99 6.53 0.25
CA GLY A 384 -4.02 6.98 -0.68
C GLY A 384 -5.20 6.01 -0.90
N SER A 385 -5.26 4.89 -0.16
CA SER A 385 -6.16 3.77 -0.48
C SER A 385 -7.64 4.11 -0.47
N ASP A 386 -8.07 5.07 0.38
CA ASP A 386 -9.46 5.52 0.39
C ASP A 386 -9.82 6.29 -0.88
N GLU A 387 -8.98 7.25 -1.32
CA GLU A 387 -9.21 7.98 -2.57
C GLU A 387 -9.09 7.08 -3.80
N ILE A 388 -8.11 6.17 -3.83
CA ILE A 388 -7.94 5.21 -4.94
C ILE A 388 -9.19 4.33 -5.07
N GLY A 389 -9.71 3.80 -3.96
CA GLY A 389 -10.96 3.04 -3.96
C GLY A 389 -12.17 3.88 -4.38
N ARG A 390 -12.25 5.16 -3.94
CA ARG A 390 -13.29 6.10 -4.35
C ARG A 390 -13.29 6.35 -5.85
N LEU A 391 -12.11 6.62 -6.42
CA LEU A 391 -11.94 6.85 -7.85
C LEU A 391 -12.33 5.62 -8.66
N ALA A 392 -11.94 4.42 -8.21
CA ALA A 392 -12.35 3.17 -8.84
C ALA A 392 -13.87 2.94 -8.80
N ALA A 393 -14.52 3.22 -7.68
CA ALA A 393 -15.98 3.14 -7.57
C ALA A 393 -16.67 4.10 -8.55
N ARG A 394 -16.18 5.35 -8.64
CA ARG A 394 -16.73 6.36 -9.56
C ARG A 394 -16.53 5.99 -11.02
N GLU A 395 -15.35 5.49 -11.36
CA GLU A 395 -15.01 5.05 -12.71
C GLU A 395 -15.89 3.86 -13.14
N LEU A 396 -16.13 2.90 -12.25
CA LEU A 396 -17.02 1.78 -12.52
C LEU A 396 -18.47 2.21 -12.74
N LEU A 397 -18.91 3.28 -12.08
CA LEU A 397 -20.24 3.86 -12.23
C LEU A 397 -20.31 4.97 -13.29
N GLU A 398 -19.24 5.15 -14.08
CA GLU A 398 -19.14 6.17 -15.13
C GLU A 398 -19.45 7.59 -14.64
N LYS A 399 -19.14 7.86 -13.36
CA LYS A 399 -19.30 9.18 -12.75
C LYS A 399 -18.18 10.10 -13.19
N LYS A 400 -18.44 11.41 -13.12
CA LYS A 400 -17.46 12.46 -13.42
C LYS A 400 -16.14 12.24 -12.65
N TRP A 401 -15.03 12.18 -13.37
CA TRP A 401 -13.70 12.20 -12.78
C TRP A 401 -13.44 13.56 -12.13
N ASP A 402 -13.14 13.57 -10.83
CA ASP A 402 -13.04 14.78 -10.00
C ASP A 402 -11.68 14.90 -9.30
N LEU A 403 -10.69 14.09 -9.69
CA LEU A 403 -9.29 14.32 -9.38
C LEU A 403 -8.75 15.44 -10.28
N CYS A 404 -7.91 16.31 -9.75
CA CYS A 404 -7.23 17.36 -10.54
C CYS A 404 -6.10 16.83 -11.44
N ILE A 405 -5.98 15.50 -11.54
CA ILE A 405 -5.02 14.78 -12.35
C ILE A 405 -5.82 14.07 -13.46
N GLU A 406 -5.28 14.07 -14.67
CA GLU A 406 -5.84 13.37 -15.82
C GLU A 406 -6.06 11.88 -15.53
N LYS A 407 -7.22 11.37 -15.94
CA LYS A 407 -7.62 9.97 -15.71
C LYS A 407 -6.68 9.00 -16.40
N GLU A 408 -6.13 9.41 -17.54
CA GLU A 408 -5.23 8.66 -18.41
C GLU A 408 -3.95 8.22 -17.68
N CYS A 409 -3.53 8.94 -16.63
CA CYS A 409 -2.41 8.56 -15.78
C CYS A 409 -2.64 7.20 -15.06
N PHE A 410 -3.90 6.82 -14.85
CA PHE A 410 -4.32 5.61 -14.16
C PHE A 410 -4.75 4.48 -15.11
N THR A 411 -4.70 4.69 -16.43
CA THR A 411 -5.19 3.68 -17.39
C THR A 411 -4.42 2.36 -17.25
N PRO A 412 -5.13 1.22 -17.06
CA PRO A 412 -4.49 -0.10 -17.00
C PRO A 412 -3.73 -0.41 -18.28
N LYS A 413 -2.47 -0.88 -18.15
CA LYS A 413 -1.67 -1.36 -19.28
C LYS A 413 -1.62 -2.88 -19.28
N VAL A 414 -1.95 -3.50 -20.41
CA VAL A 414 -1.87 -4.95 -20.64
C VAL A 414 -0.49 -5.29 -21.23
N LYS A 415 0.09 -6.42 -20.85
CA LYS A 415 1.34 -6.93 -21.42
C LYS A 415 1.11 -7.25 -22.90
N ASN A 416 1.97 -6.73 -23.77
CA ASN A 416 1.95 -7.06 -25.18
C ASN A 416 2.70 -8.37 -25.41
N LYS A 417 2.17 -9.30 -26.22
CA LYS A 417 2.82 -10.61 -26.46
C LYS A 417 4.17 -10.49 -27.20
N ASP A 418 4.30 -9.46 -28.03
CA ASP A 418 5.48 -9.22 -28.88
C ASP A 418 6.42 -8.13 -28.36
N ALA A 419 6.04 -7.43 -27.28
CA ALA A 419 6.95 -6.49 -26.65
C ALA A 419 7.90 -7.29 -25.77
N HIS A 420 9.14 -7.44 -26.22
CA HIS A 420 10.28 -7.42 -25.31
C HIS A 420 10.21 -6.08 -24.57
N PHE A 421 9.37 -5.99 -23.54
CA PHE A 421 9.55 -4.98 -22.51
C PHE A 421 10.88 -5.34 -21.90
N GLU A 422 11.93 -4.71 -22.46
CA GLU A 422 13.26 -4.63 -21.88
C GLU A 422 13.04 -4.57 -20.39
N MET A 423 13.61 -5.57 -19.73
CA MET A 423 13.68 -5.72 -18.29
C MET A 423 13.47 -4.33 -17.68
N TYR A 424 12.29 -4.09 -17.08
CA TYR A 424 12.04 -2.88 -16.29
C TYR A 424 12.96 -3.00 -15.06
N ALA A 425 14.26 -2.90 -15.32
CA ALA A 425 15.30 -2.48 -14.43
C ALA A 425 14.96 -1.03 -14.18
N ALA A 426 13.95 -0.85 -13.34
CA ALA A 426 13.61 0.40 -12.76
C ALA A 426 14.92 0.86 -12.06
N LYS A 427 15.75 1.64 -12.79
CA LYS A 427 16.97 2.23 -12.26
C LYS A 427 16.58 3.21 -11.15
N PRO A 428 17.11 3.04 -9.93
CA PRO A 428 16.79 3.92 -8.80
C PRO A 428 16.99 5.42 -9.14
N PRO A 429 16.34 6.34 -8.40
CA PRO A 429 15.41 6.08 -7.32
C PRO A 429 13.95 6.00 -7.80
N PHE A 430 13.24 4.97 -7.34
CA PHE A 430 11.78 4.95 -7.32
C PHE A 430 11.34 5.08 -5.86
N GLY A 431 10.36 5.94 -5.61
CA GLY A 431 9.40 5.76 -4.53
C GLY A 431 9.91 5.78 -3.09
N LEU A 432 10.01 6.98 -2.51
CA LEU A 432 10.00 7.12 -1.06
C LEU A 432 9.27 8.39 -0.58
N CYS A 433 9.09 9.40 -1.42
CA CYS A 433 8.18 10.54 -1.17
C CYS A 433 7.41 10.97 -2.41
#